data_AF-A0A3M1NZV0-F1
#
_entry.id   AF-A0A3M1NZV0-F1
#
_cell.length_a   1.000
_cell.length_b   1.000
_cell.length_c   1.000
_cell.angle_alpha   90.00
_cell.angle_beta   90.00
_cell.angle_gamma   90.00
#
_symmetry.space_group_name_H-M   'P 1'
#
loop_
_entity.id
_entity.type
_entity.pdbx_description
1 polymer ?
#
loop_
_entity_poly.entity_id
_entity_poly.type
_entity_poly.pdbx_seq_one_letter_code
_entity_poly.pdbx_strand_id
1 'polypeptide(L)'
;MKLNLYRLKGQFKGFLFVLAIVIILLLLVHSQRIVNELRAEARQVLLFYTKLYASAASEETSSNLNFIFERVILPTNFPIILTDPAGNPIGWKGIDVDPEDRSEKAISRVRKMISAMEKEADPIPLTYQDYNIGYLYYGDSRLIKQLQMLPYIGIAVVGLFILVGFLGFRSIQQSEQQFIWVGMSKETAHQIGTPLSSIMGWLEILKEQVERDDARKTLAEIENDVERLNKVSARFSQIGSKADLKEVKIDQVISEVVNYFQRRLPQWGKKVRIVEEYAIRPRVPLNRELFEWVIENLMKNALDALEKDEGEIRIALGASKNGKHRVFIDISDNGRGIESKKRKDVFKPGYSTKKRGWGLGLSLAKRIVEDYHGGKLSIKESRPGAGTTMRITL
;
A
#
# COMPACT_ATOMS: atom_id res chain seq x y z
N MET A 1 7.78 18.63 25.47
CA MET A 1 7.32 19.19 24.17
C MET A 1 7.19 18.18 23.01
N LYS A 2 7.55 16.88 23.16
CA LYS A 2 7.42 15.88 22.06
C LYS A 2 6.08 15.13 21.98
N LEU A 3 5.26 15.12 23.04
CA LEU A 3 3.95 14.45 23.04
C LEU A 3 2.87 15.17 22.20
N ASN A 4 3.00 16.48 21.96
CA ASN A 4 1.99 17.23 21.20
C ASN A 4 2.10 17.02 19.68
N LEU A 5 3.29 16.81 19.12
CA LEU A 5 3.45 16.65 17.67
C LEU A 5 2.75 15.40 17.10
N TYR A 6 2.69 14.30 17.87
CA TYR A 6 2.06 13.06 17.40
C TYR A 6 0.53 13.13 17.43
N ARG A 7 -0.05 13.80 18.45
CA ARG A 7 -1.49 14.12 18.50
C ARG A 7 -1.89 15.10 17.39
N LEU A 8 -1.08 16.12 17.14
CA LEU A 8 -1.28 17.06 16.03
C LEU A 8 -1.29 16.36 14.66
N LYS A 9 -0.40 15.37 14.42
CA LYS A 9 -0.38 14.61 13.16
C LYS A 9 -1.67 13.81 12.92
N GLY A 10 -2.26 13.23 13.96
CA GLY A 10 -3.53 12.50 13.85
C GLY A 10 -4.72 13.43 13.61
N GLN A 11 -4.77 14.53 14.34
CA GLN A 11 -5.82 15.56 14.21
C GLN A 11 -5.77 16.26 12.84
N PHE A 12 -4.57 16.52 12.31
CA PHE A 12 -4.39 17.12 10.98
C PHE A 12 -4.91 16.23 9.85
N LYS A 13 -4.71 14.91 9.94
CA LYS A 13 -5.27 13.94 8.97
C LYS A 13 -6.79 13.87 9.03
N GLY A 14 -7.35 13.85 10.24
CA GLY A 14 -8.81 13.89 10.44
C GLY A 14 -9.42 15.18 9.89
N PHE A 15 -8.77 16.31 10.14
CA PHE A 15 -9.18 17.62 9.61
C PHE A 15 -9.20 17.65 8.07
N LEU A 16 -8.12 17.21 7.41
CA LEU A 16 -8.06 17.17 5.94
C LEU A 16 -9.14 16.26 5.33
N PHE A 17 -9.44 15.14 5.97
CA PHE A 17 -10.49 14.23 5.53
C PHE A 17 -11.87 14.85 5.63
N VAL A 18 -12.18 15.48 6.77
CA VAL A 18 -13.45 16.21 6.97
C VAL A 18 -13.55 17.37 5.99
N LEU A 19 -12.48 18.13 5.78
CA LEU A 19 -12.43 19.22 4.81
C LEU A 19 -12.73 18.75 3.38
N ALA A 20 -12.15 17.63 2.96
CA ALA A 20 -12.42 17.05 1.64
C ALA A 20 -13.89 16.65 1.47
N ILE A 21 -14.51 16.05 2.50
CA ILE A 21 -15.94 15.71 2.48
C ILE A 21 -16.80 16.97 2.37
N VAL A 22 -16.48 18.01 3.15
CA VAL A 22 -17.21 19.28 3.11
C VAL A 22 -17.12 19.92 1.73
N ILE A 23 -15.93 19.95 1.11
CA ILE A 23 -15.75 20.47 -0.25
C ILE A 23 -16.58 19.67 -1.26
N ILE A 24 -16.57 18.34 -1.19
CA ILE A 24 -17.36 17.47 -2.08
C ILE A 24 -18.87 17.75 -1.91
N LEU A 25 -19.35 17.85 -0.68
CA LEU A 25 -20.76 18.16 -0.40
C LEU A 25 -21.16 19.53 -0.93
N LEU A 26 -20.32 20.55 -0.71
CA LEU A 26 -20.57 21.90 -1.23
C LEU A 26 -20.63 21.92 -2.77
N LEU A 27 -19.70 21.23 -3.43
CA LEU A 27 -19.68 21.12 -4.89
C LEU A 27 -20.94 20.41 -5.43
N LEU A 28 -21.36 19.31 -4.78
CA LEU A 28 -22.57 18.58 -5.15
C LEU A 28 -23.83 19.44 -5.00
N VAL A 29 -23.99 20.10 -3.86
CA VAL A 29 -25.14 20.97 -3.58
C VAL A 29 -25.19 22.13 -4.57
N HIS A 30 -24.05 22.78 -4.82
CA HIS A 30 -23.98 23.90 -5.76
C HIS A 30 -24.28 23.47 -7.21
N SER A 31 -23.71 22.35 -7.65
CA SER A 31 -23.98 21.79 -8.99
C SER A 31 -25.47 21.43 -9.15
N GLN A 32 -26.06 20.77 -8.16
CA GLN A 32 -27.48 20.43 -8.19
C GLN A 32 -28.38 21.67 -8.25
N ARG A 33 -28.00 22.74 -7.53
CA ARG A 33 -28.73 24.01 -7.57
C ARG A 33 -28.73 24.62 -8.99
N ILE A 34 -27.56 24.71 -9.63
CA ILE A 34 -27.45 25.23 -11.01
C ILE A 34 -28.28 24.40 -11.98
N VAL A 35 -28.21 23.06 -11.88
CA VAL A 35 -29.00 22.15 -12.73
C VAL A 35 -30.51 22.39 -12.55
N ASN A 36 -30.96 22.55 -11.31
CA ASN A 36 -32.37 22.81 -11.02
C ASN A 36 -32.83 24.19 -11.52
N GLU A 37 -32.00 25.23 -11.37
CA GLU A 37 -32.27 26.58 -11.90
C GLU A 37 -32.37 26.55 -13.44
N LEU A 38 -31.44 25.88 -14.14
CA LEU A 38 -31.48 25.71 -15.59
C LEU A 38 -32.72 24.94 -16.07
N ARG A 39 -33.12 23.89 -15.35
CA ARG A 39 -34.35 23.14 -15.65
C ARG A 39 -35.60 24.00 -15.47
N ALA A 40 -35.64 24.84 -14.44
CA ALA A 40 -36.75 25.75 -14.20
C ALA A 40 -36.86 26.80 -15.32
N GLU A 41 -35.74 27.41 -15.73
CA GLU A 41 -35.69 28.34 -16.86
C GLU A 41 -36.14 27.66 -18.17
N ALA A 42 -35.63 26.47 -18.46
CA ALA A 42 -36.02 25.69 -19.63
C ALA A 42 -37.53 25.42 -19.65
N ARG A 43 -38.11 25.03 -18.51
CA ARG A 43 -39.56 24.80 -18.38
C ARG A 43 -40.37 26.07 -18.65
N GLN A 44 -39.94 27.24 -18.16
CA GLN A 44 -40.63 28.51 -18.41
C GLN A 44 -40.62 28.87 -19.90
N VAL A 45 -39.48 28.68 -20.57
CA VAL A 45 -39.34 28.89 -22.01
C VAL A 45 -40.26 27.93 -22.79
N LEU A 46 -40.29 26.64 -22.44
CA LEU A 46 -41.18 25.66 -23.06
C LEU A 46 -42.66 26.01 -22.84
N LEU A 47 -43.04 26.42 -21.62
CA LEU A 47 -44.41 26.89 -21.33
C LEU A 47 -44.81 28.09 -22.20
N PHE A 48 -43.91 29.04 -22.44
CA PHE A 48 -44.17 30.15 -23.35
C PHE A 48 -44.39 29.66 -24.80
N TYR A 49 -43.55 28.75 -25.29
CA TYR A 49 -43.68 28.19 -26.64
C TYR A 49 -44.93 27.33 -26.83
N THR A 50 -45.32 26.54 -25.83
CA THR A 50 -46.57 25.76 -25.90
C THR A 50 -47.80 26.64 -26.06
N LYS A 51 -47.85 27.78 -25.37
CA LYS A 51 -48.94 28.76 -25.52
C LYS A 51 -48.98 29.34 -26.94
N LEU A 52 -47.81 29.72 -27.49
CA LEU A 52 -47.73 30.20 -28.88
C LEU A 52 -48.18 29.14 -29.89
N TYR A 53 -47.77 27.89 -29.70
CA TYR A 53 -48.16 26.77 -30.54
C TYR A 53 -49.67 26.52 -30.48
N ALA A 54 -50.26 26.49 -29.28
CA ALA A 54 -51.69 26.29 -29.09
C ALA A 54 -52.51 27.44 -29.72
N SER A 55 -52.06 28.69 -29.63
CA SER A 55 -52.71 29.82 -30.30
C SER A 55 -52.61 29.72 -31.82
N ALA A 56 -51.45 29.36 -32.36
CA ALA A 56 -51.25 29.21 -33.81
C ALA A 56 -52.03 28.03 -34.42
N ALA A 57 -52.27 26.98 -33.63
CA ALA A 57 -53.03 25.81 -34.07
C ALA A 57 -54.50 26.09 -34.38
N SER A 58 -54.99 27.27 -34.00
CA SER A 58 -56.39 27.66 -34.17
C SER A 58 -56.73 28.42 -35.45
N GLU A 59 -55.73 28.90 -36.20
CA GLU A 59 -55.96 29.71 -37.42
C GLU A 59 -56.12 28.88 -38.71
N GLU A 60 -56.45 27.57 -38.60
CA GLU A 60 -56.80 26.65 -39.71
C GLU A 60 -55.85 26.64 -40.94
N THR A 61 -54.63 27.16 -40.82
CA THR A 61 -53.65 27.18 -41.90
C THR A 61 -52.52 26.20 -41.58
N SER A 62 -52.66 24.96 -42.05
CA SER A 62 -51.70 23.86 -41.81
C SER A 62 -50.23 24.19 -42.17
N SER A 63 -50.01 25.11 -43.11
CA SER A 63 -48.67 25.57 -43.51
C SER A 63 -47.98 26.46 -42.46
N ASN A 64 -48.76 27.21 -41.65
CA ASN A 64 -48.22 28.09 -40.60
C ASN A 64 -47.87 27.32 -39.32
N LEU A 65 -48.54 26.19 -39.07
CA LEU A 65 -48.33 25.35 -37.89
C LEU A 65 -46.97 24.63 -37.90
N ASN A 66 -46.64 23.98 -39.02
CA ASN A 66 -45.31 23.39 -39.20
C ASN A 66 -44.22 24.48 -39.21
N PHE A 67 -44.50 25.65 -39.80
CA PHE A 67 -43.56 26.77 -39.81
C PHE A 67 -43.25 27.33 -38.41
N ILE A 68 -44.27 27.53 -37.56
CA ILE A 68 -44.08 28.04 -36.19
C ILE A 68 -43.41 26.98 -35.31
N PHE A 69 -43.80 25.72 -35.45
CA PHE A 69 -43.14 24.61 -34.77
C PHE A 69 -41.66 24.56 -35.17
N GLU A 70 -41.35 24.48 -36.47
CA GLU A 70 -40.00 24.28 -37.04
C GLU A 70 -39.05 25.48 -36.92
N ARG A 71 -39.54 26.73 -37.04
CA ARG A 71 -38.69 27.94 -37.05
C ARG A 71 -38.72 28.79 -35.78
N VAL A 72 -39.79 28.75 -34.97
CA VAL A 72 -39.96 29.66 -33.81
C VAL A 72 -39.65 28.98 -32.48
N ILE A 73 -40.02 27.70 -32.30
CA ILE A 73 -39.76 26.92 -31.07
C ILE A 73 -38.30 26.39 -31.02
N LEU A 74 -37.64 26.33 -32.17
CA LEU A 74 -36.49 25.45 -32.43
C LEU A 74 -35.10 26.07 -32.61
N PRO A 75 -34.67 27.08 -31.83
CA PRO A 75 -33.25 27.25 -31.56
C PRO A 75 -32.75 26.33 -30.44
N THR A 76 -33.64 25.64 -29.71
CA THR A 76 -33.29 25.11 -28.39
C THR A 76 -32.82 23.65 -28.43
N ASN A 77 -31.71 23.37 -27.74
CA ASN A 77 -31.03 22.06 -27.66
C ASN A 77 -31.75 21.03 -26.75
N PHE A 78 -33.05 21.19 -26.51
CA PHE A 78 -33.80 20.28 -25.64
C PHE A 78 -34.44 19.17 -26.47
N PRO A 79 -34.38 17.91 -26.00
CA PRO A 79 -35.16 16.84 -26.58
C PRO A 79 -36.65 17.06 -26.26
N ILE A 80 -37.47 17.11 -27.30
CA ILE A 80 -38.90 17.44 -27.21
C ILE A 80 -39.70 16.41 -28.02
N ILE A 81 -40.83 15.97 -27.49
CA ILE A 81 -41.78 15.08 -28.15
C ILE A 81 -43.20 15.63 -27.96
N LEU A 82 -43.93 15.78 -29.06
CA LEU A 82 -45.33 16.12 -29.10
C LEU A 82 -46.18 14.85 -29.24
N THR A 83 -47.32 14.83 -28.55
CA THR A 83 -48.32 13.77 -28.65
C THR A 83 -49.72 14.31 -28.87
N ASP A 84 -50.60 13.49 -29.43
CA ASP A 84 -52.04 13.71 -29.43
C ASP A 84 -52.65 13.51 -28.02
N PRO A 85 -53.95 13.82 -27.80
CA PRO A 85 -54.60 13.59 -26.50
C PRO A 85 -54.63 12.11 -26.06
N ALA A 86 -54.43 11.17 -26.97
CA ALA A 86 -54.36 9.73 -26.69
C ALA A 86 -52.92 9.26 -26.36
N GLY A 87 -51.93 10.16 -26.36
CA GLY A 87 -50.53 9.88 -26.07
C GLY A 87 -49.73 9.31 -27.24
N ASN A 88 -50.26 9.35 -28.48
CA ASN A 88 -49.51 8.92 -29.65
C ASN A 88 -48.55 10.01 -30.12
N PRO A 89 -47.27 9.69 -30.41
CA PRO A 89 -46.31 10.68 -30.89
C PRO A 89 -46.72 11.25 -32.26
N ILE A 90 -46.81 12.59 -32.34
CA ILE A 90 -47.12 13.32 -33.58
C ILE A 90 -45.90 14.04 -34.15
N GLY A 91 -44.91 14.35 -33.32
CA GLY A 91 -43.66 14.98 -33.75
C GLY A 91 -42.59 14.94 -32.66
N TRP A 92 -41.31 14.97 -33.05
CA TRP A 92 -40.20 14.98 -32.11
C TRP A 92 -38.99 15.69 -32.70
N LYS A 93 -38.14 16.23 -31.83
CA LYS A 93 -36.85 16.83 -32.20
C LYS A 93 -35.86 16.78 -31.05
N GLY A 94 -34.57 16.82 -31.36
CA GLY A 94 -33.51 16.78 -30.35
C GLY A 94 -33.28 15.40 -29.71
N ILE A 95 -33.86 14.34 -30.29
CA ILE A 95 -33.65 12.95 -29.91
C ILE A 95 -32.91 12.19 -31.04
N ASP A 96 -32.29 11.06 -30.71
CA ASP A 96 -31.55 10.21 -31.65
C ASP A 96 -32.49 9.32 -32.51
N VAL A 97 -33.50 9.96 -33.09
CA VAL A 97 -34.47 9.37 -34.02
C VAL A 97 -34.77 10.42 -35.08
N ASP A 98 -34.67 10.03 -36.35
CA ASP A 98 -34.98 10.91 -37.48
C ASP A 98 -36.41 11.49 -37.33
N PRO A 99 -36.59 12.83 -37.35
CA PRO A 99 -37.89 13.48 -37.24
C PRO A 99 -38.90 13.11 -38.32
N GLU A 100 -38.47 12.56 -39.46
CA GLU A 100 -39.34 12.15 -40.57
C GLU A 100 -39.64 10.64 -40.58
N ASP A 101 -38.88 9.82 -39.84
CA ASP A 101 -39.08 8.37 -39.80
C ASP A 101 -40.34 8.00 -39.03
N ARG A 102 -41.33 7.43 -39.72
CA ARG A 102 -42.61 6.96 -39.13
C ARG A 102 -42.69 5.45 -39.00
N SER A 103 -41.57 4.73 -39.12
CA SER A 103 -41.53 3.27 -38.97
C SER A 103 -41.93 2.82 -37.55
N GLU A 104 -42.47 1.61 -37.41
CA GLU A 104 -42.81 1.03 -36.10
C GLU A 104 -41.62 1.01 -35.14
N LYS A 105 -40.41 0.82 -35.67
CA LYS A 105 -39.16 0.84 -34.90
C LYS A 105 -38.84 2.23 -34.36
N ALA A 106 -39.04 3.28 -35.16
CA ALA A 106 -38.87 4.66 -34.73
C ALA A 106 -39.91 5.02 -33.67
N ILE A 107 -41.20 4.74 -33.91
CA ILE A 107 -42.29 5.02 -32.97
C ILE A 107 -42.08 4.28 -31.63
N SER A 108 -41.62 3.02 -31.67
CA SER A 108 -41.26 2.27 -30.46
C SER A 108 -40.14 2.93 -29.66
N ARG A 109 -39.11 3.46 -30.33
CA ARG A 109 -38.01 4.21 -29.68
C ARG A 109 -38.50 5.53 -29.08
N VAL A 110 -39.35 6.27 -29.80
CA VAL A 110 -39.94 7.52 -29.34
C VAL A 110 -40.82 7.27 -28.10
N ARG A 111 -41.68 6.24 -28.11
CA ARG A 111 -42.48 5.84 -26.94
C ARG A 111 -41.63 5.49 -25.73
N LYS A 112 -40.51 4.76 -25.92
CA LYS A 112 -39.56 4.50 -24.82
C LYS A 112 -38.97 5.78 -24.24
N MET A 113 -38.72 6.78 -25.09
CA MET A 113 -38.21 8.08 -24.66
C MET A 113 -39.27 8.88 -23.91
N ILE A 114 -40.53 8.84 -24.33
CA ILE A 114 -41.66 9.45 -23.59
C ILE A 114 -41.71 8.89 -22.16
N SER A 115 -41.71 7.57 -21.99
CA SER A 115 -41.71 6.94 -20.67
C SER A 115 -40.46 7.25 -19.82
N ALA A 116 -39.34 7.62 -20.45
CA ALA A 116 -38.15 8.08 -19.74
C ALA A 116 -38.30 9.55 -19.30
N MET A 117 -38.82 10.41 -20.17
CA MET A 117 -39.09 11.83 -19.89
C MET A 117 -40.14 11.99 -18.78
N GLU A 118 -41.20 11.16 -18.77
CA GLU A 118 -42.23 11.17 -17.72
C GLU A 118 -41.68 10.90 -16.31
N LYS A 119 -40.56 10.17 -16.20
CA LYS A 119 -39.91 9.94 -14.90
C LYS A 119 -39.06 11.12 -14.46
N GLU A 120 -38.66 11.98 -15.39
CA GLU A 120 -37.82 13.14 -15.14
C GLU A 120 -38.66 14.40 -14.86
N ALA A 121 -39.76 14.59 -15.59
CA ALA A 121 -40.66 15.74 -15.44
C ALA A 121 -42.09 15.45 -15.93
N ASP A 122 -43.07 16.13 -15.33
CA ASP A 122 -44.46 16.08 -15.79
C ASP A 122 -44.59 16.71 -17.20
N PRO A 123 -45.37 16.09 -18.11
CA PRO A 123 -45.62 16.66 -19.42
C PRO A 123 -46.37 17.98 -19.33
N ILE A 124 -46.10 18.89 -20.28
CA ILE A 124 -46.81 20.16 -20.39
C ILE A 124 -48.05 19.94 -21.27
N PRO A 125 -49.28 20.12 -20.74
CA PRO A 125 -50.49 19.98 -21.55
C PRO A 125 -50.58 21.13 -22.56
N LEU A 126 -51.00 20.80 -23.78
CA LEU A 126 -51.30 21.76 -24.83
C LEU A 126 -52.80 22.03 -24.77
N THR A 127 -53.20 23.21 -24.32
CA THR A 127 -54.61 23.58 -24.20
C THR A 127 -54.97 24.75 -25.12
N TYR A 128 -56.09 24.62 -25.83
CA TYR A 128 -56.69 25.68 -26.64
C TYR A 128 -58.16 25.87 -26.24
N GLN A 129 -58.55 27.08 -25.82
CA GLN A 129 -59.91 27.37 -25.31
C GLN A 129 -60.39 26.31 -24.29
N ASP A 130 -59.51 25.93 -23.36
CA ASP A 130 -59.71 24.90 -22.33
C ASP A 130 -59.85 23.43 -22.83
N TYR A 131 -59.72 23.18 -24.13
CA TYR A 131 -59.62 21.82 -24.68
C TYR A 131 -58.17 21.36 -24.78
N ASN A 132 -57.90 20.16 -24.28
CA ASN A 132 -56.59 19.52 -24.41
C ASN A 132 -56.40 18.99 -25.84
N ILE A 133 -55.42 19.52 -26.55
CA ILE A 133 -55.06 19.13 -27.91
C ILE A 133 -53.81 18.24 -27.97
N GLY A 134 -53.19 17.94 -26.82
CA GLY A 134 -52.05 17.03 -26.74
C GLY A 134 -51.10 17.32 -25.58
N TYR A 135 -49.98 16.61 -25.54
CA TYR A 135 -48.95 16.81 -24.52
C TYR A 135 -47.57 17.05 -25.13
N LEU A 136 -46.82 17.98 -24.53
CA LEU A 136 -45.42 18.23 -24.78
C LEU A 136 -44.56 17.56 -23.71
N TYR A 137 -43.83 16.54 -24.12
CA TYR A 137 -42.78 15.90 -23.33
C TYR A 137 -41.44 16.57 -23.62
N TYR A 138 -40.65 16.79 -22.57
CA TYR A 138 -39.32 17.35 -22.69
C TYR A 138 -38.37 16.64 -21.73
N GLY A 139 -37.09 16.57 -22.11
CA GLY A 139 -36.03 16.01 -21.26
C GLY A 139 -34.86 16.97 -21.08
N ASP A 140 -33.91 16.58 -20.25
CA ASP A 140 -32.67 17.35 -20.08
C ASP A 140 -31.88 17.43 -21.39
N SER A 141 -31.38 18.64 -21.70
CA SER A 141 -30.44 18.83 -22.81
C SER A 141 -29.12 18.10 -22.56
N ARG A 142 -28.36 17.86 -23.64
CA ARG A 142 -27.03 17.25 -23.55
C ARG A 142 -26.09 18.03 -22.62
N LEU A 143 -26.20 19.36 -22.59
CA LEU A 143 -25.42 20.24 -21.72
C LEU A 143 -25.79 20.04 -20.24
N ILE A 144 -27.08 19.96 -19.92
CA ILE A 144 -27.55 19.70 -18.54
C ILE A 144 -27.06 18.33 -18.06
N LYS A 145 -27.16 17.29 -18.90
CA LYS A 145 -26.64 15.95 -18.58
C LYS A 145 -25.12 15.95 -18.38
N GLN A 146 -24.35 16.70 -19.16
CA GLN A 146 -22.90 16.86 -18.95
C GLN A 146 -22.58 17.60 -17.64
N LEU A 147 -23.34 18.66 -17.32
CA LEU A 147 -23.19 19.40 -16.06
C LEU A 147 -23.47 18.53 -14.82
N GLN A 148 -24.45 17.63 -14.89
CA GLN A 148 -24.73 16.66 -13.82
C GLN A 148 -23.59 15.65 -13.58
N MET A 149 -22.81 15.33 -14.62
CA MET A 149 -21.68 14.40 -14.50
C MET A 149 -20.41 15.05 -13.92
N LEU A 150 -20.28 16.38 -14.05
CA LEU A 150 -19.11 17.15 -13.64
C LEU A 150 -18.72 16.96 -12.15
N PRO A 151 -19.64 16.97 -11.16
CA PRO A 151 -19.25 16.73 -9.76
C PRO A 151 -18.67 15.34 -9.53
N TYR A 152 -19.14 14.30 -10.23
CA TYR A 152 -18.59 12.95 -10.11
C TYR A 152 -17.16 12.85 -10.65
N ILE A 153 -16.87 13.57 -11.75
CA ILE A 153 -15.50 13.71 -12.25
C ILE A 153 -14.62 14.40 -11.19
N GLY A 154 -15.13 15.47 -10.56
CA GLY A 154 -14.43 16.15 -9.47
C GLY A 154 -14.11 15.24 -8.29
N ILE A 155 -15.07 14.43 -7.85
CA ILE A 155 -14.88 13.43 -6.78
C ILE A 155 -13.81 12.41 -7.18
N ALA A 156 -13.84 11.91 -8.42
CA ALA A 156 -12.84 10.96 -8.91
C ALA A 156 -11.43 11.57 -8.90
N VAL A 157 -11.28 12.82 -9.34
CA VAL A 157 -10.00 13.56 -9.32
C VAL A 157 -9.50 13.75 -7.89
N VAL A 158 -10.34 14.21 -6.97
CA VAL A 158 -9.97 14.36 -5.54
C VAL A 158 -9.58 13.01 -4.94
N GLY A 159 -10.33 11.95 -5.23
CA GLY A 159 -10.03 10.59 -4.80
C GLY A 159 -8.67 10.10 -5.31
N LEU A 160 -8.34 10.38 -6.58
CA LEU A 160 -7.04 10.07 -7.16
C LEU A 160 -5.90 10.82 -6.45
N PHE A 161 -6.05 12.13 -6.18
CA PHE A 161 -5.06 12.90 -5.45
C PHE A 161 -4.84 12.38 -4.02
N ILE A 162 -5.91 12.02 -3.32
CA ILE A 162 -5.82 11.40 -1.98
C ILE A 162 -5.08 10.06 -2.05
N LEU A 163 -5.39 9.22 -3.05
CA LEU A 163 -4.74 7.93 -3.25
C LEU A 163 -3.24 8.09 -3.51
N VAL A 164 -2.86 8.97 -4.44
CA VAL A 164 -1.46 9.27 -4.76
C VAL A 164 -0.74 9.83 -3.52
N GLY A 165 -1.35 10.76 -2.79
CA GLY A 165 -0.79 11.31 -1.55
C GLY A 165 -0.61 10.23 -0.47
N PHE A 166 -1.56 9.31 -0.33
CA PHE A 166 -1.46 8.20 0.61
C PHE A 166 -0.34 7.22 0.24
N LEU A 167 -0.24 6.83 -1.04
CA LEU A 167 0.82 5.95 -1.54
C LEU A 167 2.19 6.60 -1.40
N GLY A 168 2.32 7.89 -1.76
CA GLY A 168 3.54 8.67 -1.59
C GLY A 168 3.97 8.80 -0.13
N PHE A 169 3.05 9.19 0.76
CA PHE A 169 3.34 9.29 2.19
C PHE A 169 3.76 7.94 2.80
N ARG A 170 3.08 6.85 2.42
CA ARG A 170 3.44 5.50 2.86
C ARG A 170 4.84 5.10 2.37
N SER A 171 5.17 5.41 1.12
CA SER A 171 6.50 5.16 0.54
C SER A 171 7.58 5.96 1.27
N ILE A 172 7.36 7.25 1.52
CA ILE A 172 8.28 8.12 2.26
C ILE A 172 8.54 7.59 3.66
N GLN A 173 7.50 7.22 4.41
CA GLN A 173 7.65 6.66 5.75
C GLN A 173 8.46 5.36 5.77
N GLN A 174 8.29 4.50 4.77
CA GLN A 174 9.08 3.27 4.64
C GLN A 174 10.55 3.59 4.30
N SER A 175 10.78 4.54 3.40
CA SER A 175 12.12 4.99 3.01
C SER A 175 12.85 5.70 4.15
N GLU A 176 12.17 6.51 4.98
CA GLU A 176 12.77 7.18 6.14
C GLU A 176 13.30 6.16 7.16
N GLN A 177 12.53 5.10 7.43
CA GLN A 177 12.96 4.01 8.29
C GLN A 177 14.18 3.28 7.71
N GLN A 178 14.21 3.07 6.39
CA GLN A 178 15.36 2.45 5.71
C GLN A 178 16.60 3.37 5.69
N PHE A 179 16.40 4.69 5.53
CA PHE A 179 17.46 5.69 5.43
C PHE A 179 18.20 5.87 6.75
N ILE A 180 17.49 5.93 7.87
CA ILE A 180 18.10 6.02 9.20
C ILE A 180 18.94 4.77 9.46
N TRP A 181 18.51 3.58 9.01
CA TRP A 181 19.26 2.36 9.24
C TRP A 181 20.48 2.20 8.35
N VAL A 182 20.36 2.45 7.05
CA VAL A 182 21.46 2.22 6.10
C VAL A 182 22.49 3.33 6.17
N GLY A 183 22.05 4.59 6.09
CA GLY A 183 22.93 5.74 6.07
C GLY A 183 23.70 5.87 7.39
N MET A 184 22.99 5.74 8.52
CA MET A 184 23.63 5.84 9.83
C MET A 184 24.52 4.64 10.15
N SER A 185 24.16 3.41 9.74
CA SER A 185 25.03 2.23 9.94
C SER A 185 26.34 2.35 9.16
N LYS A 186 26.26 2.77 7.89
CA LYS A 186 27.43 2.97 7.05
C LYS A 186 28.32 4.10 7.55
N GLU A 187 27.72 5.23 7.94
CA GLU A 187 28.44 6.36 8.52
C GLU A 187 29.07 5.98 9.88
N THR A 188 28.33 5.30 10.75
CA THR A 188 28.83 4.85 12.06
C THR A 188 29.97 3.84 11.89
N ALA A 189 29.88 2.91 10.94
CA ALA A 189 30.98 2.00 10.61
C ALA A 189 32.22 2.77 10.17
N HIS A 190 32.07 3.75 9.27
CA HIS A 190 33.18 4.57 8.82
C HIS A 190 33.84 5.33 9.98
N GLN A 191 33.02 5.98 10.82
CA GLN A 191 33.49 6.75 11.98
C GLN A 191 34.11 5.87 13.08
N ILE A 192 33.72 4.59 13.22
CA ILE A 192 34.33 3.64 14.16
C ILE A 192 35.59 2.98 13.56
N GLY A 193 35.61 2.70 12.26
CA GLY A 193 36.73 2.02 11.60
C GLY A 193 38.04 2.83 11.66
N THR A 194 37.94 4.15 11.56
CA THR A 194 39.08 5.07 11.62
C THR A 194 39.84 5.03 12.96
N PRO A 195 39.21 5.32 14.12
CA PRO A 195 39.92 5.25 15.40
C PRO A 195 40.41 3.85 15.73
N LEU A 196 39.70 2.82 15.26
CA LEU A 196 40.10 1.44 15.47
C LEU A 196 41.37 1.06 14.69
N SER A 197 41.49 1.50 13.44
CA SER A 197 42.71 1.30 12.64
C SER A 197 43.91 2.00 13.30
N SER A 198 43.71 3.17 13.89
CA SER A 198 44.74 3.84 14.69
C SER A 198 45.13 3.04 15.94
N ILE A 199 44.17 2.48 16.67
CA ILE A 199 44.45 1.62 17.83
C ILE A 199 45.24 0.37 17.42
N MET A 200 44.90 -0.28 16.30
CA MET A 200 45.68 -1.40 15.76
C MET A 200 47.13 -1.00 15.50
N GLY A 201 47.36 0.16 14.88
CA GLY A 201 48.71 0.67 14.63
C GLY A 201 49.52 0.92 15.90
N TRP A 202 48.90 1.54 16.92
CA TRP A 202 49.56 1.74 18.23
C TRP A 202 49.86 0.43 18.94
N LEU A 203 48.99 -0.56 18.81
CA LEU A 203 49.17 -1.86 19.41
C LEU A 203 50.37 -2.60 18.80
N GLU A 204 50.54 -2.51 17.48
CA GLU A 204 51.66 -3.12 16.78
C GLU A 204 52.99 -2.50 17.21
N ILE A 205 53.05 -1.16 17.34
CA ILE A 205 54.21 -0.45 17.90
C ILE A 205 54.50 -0.91 19.33
N LEU A 206 53.48 -1.04 20.18
CA LEU A 206 53.65 -1.44 21.59
C LEU A 206 54.15 -2.88 21.72
N LYS A 207 53.71 -3.81 20.86
CA LYS A 207 54.23 -5.18 20.86
C LYS A 207 55.72 -5.25 20.57
N GLU A 208 56.22 -4.41 19.66
CA GLU A 208 57.65 -4.35 19.33
C GLU A 208 58.50 -3.81 20.48
N GLN A 209 57.92 -2.97 21.35
CA GLN A 209 58.62 -2.28 22.44
C GLN A 209 58.49 -2.97 23.81
N VAL A 210 57.63 -3.97 23.95
CA VAL A 210 57.33 -4.61 25.25
C VAL A 210 58.04 -5.95 25.40
N GLU A 211 58.92 -6.02 26.40
CA GLU A 211 59.69 -7.23 26.74
C GLU A 211 59.04 -8.09 27.84
N ARG A 212 58.11 -7.55 28.65
CA ARG A 212 57.45 -8.31 29.73
C ARG A 212 56.33 -9.21 29.20
N ASP A 213 56.36 -10.49 29.58
CA ASP A 213 55.36 -11.50 29.16
C ASP A 213 53.92 -11.15 29.55
N ASP A 214 53.69 -10.57 30.74
CA ASP A 214 52.33 -10.20 31.19
C ASP A 214 51.74 -9.05 30.35
N ALA A 215 52.59 -8.12 29.93
CA ALA A 215 52.20 -7.01 29.06
C ALA A 215 51.97 -7.47 27.62
N ARG A 216 52.75 -8.44 27.11
CA ARG A 216 52.46 -9.11 25.82
C ARG A 216 51.12 -9.85 25.81
N LYS A 217 50.78 -10.56 26.89
CA LYS A 217 49.47 -11.20 27.03
C LYS A 217 48.33 -10.17 27.00
N THR A 218 48.49 -9.07 27.74
CA THR A 218 47.50 -7.98 27.78
C THR A 218 47.34 -7.33 26.39
N LEU A 219 48.44 -7.07 25.69
CA LEU A 219 48.42 -6.55 24.33
C LEU A 219 47.71 -7.51 23.35
N ALA A 220 47.96 -8.81 23.45
CA ALA A 220 47.27 -9.80 22.63
C ALA A 220 45.74 -9.84 22.91
N GLU A 221 45.31 -9.64 24.16
CA GLU A 221 43.87 -9.53 24.48
C GLU A 221 43.24 -8.27 23.88
N ILE A 222 43.92 -7.13 24.00
CA ILE A 222 43.46 -5.87 23.38
C ILE A 222 43.39 -6.00 21.86
N GLU A 223 44.35 -6.68 21.23
CA GLU A 223 44.35 -6.94 19.79
C GLU A 223 43.10 -7.70 19.35
N ASN A 224 42.77 -8.76 20.09
CA ASN A 224 41.61 -9.59 19.81
C ASN A 224 40.31 -8.76 19.93
N ASP A 225 40.22 -7.88 20.92
CA ASP A 225 39.06 -6.99 21.08
C ASP A 225 38.97 -5.95 19.95
N VAL A 226 40.11 -5.43 19.52
CA VAL A 226 40.21 -4.47 18.42
C VAL A 226 39.85 -5.15 17.10
N GLU A 227 40.36 -6.34 16.80
CA GLU A 227 39.98 -7.12 15.61
C GLU A 227 38.48 -7.45 15.61
N ARG A 228 37.93 -7.76 16.78
CA ARG A 228 36.49 -8.01 16.95
C ARG A 228 35.65 -6.79 16.62
N LEU A 229 36.05 -5.60 17.09
CA LEU A 229 35.38 -4.34 16.75
C LEU A 229 35.52 -4.02 15.25
N ASN A 230 36.64 -4.38 14.61
CA ASN A 230 36.82 -4.18 13.17
C ASN A 230 35.86 -5.05 12.36
N LYS A 231 35.70 -6.33 12.75
CA LYS A 231 34.70 -7.23 12.16
C LYS A 231 33.29 -6.68 12.31
N VAL A 232 32.95 -6.11 13.48
CA VAL A 232 31.65 -5.44 13.68
C VAL A 232 31.50 -4.24 12.74
N SER A 233 32.51 -3.36 12.67
CA SER A 233 32.49 -2.19 11.79
C SER A 233 32.34 -2.58 10.31
N ALA A 234 33.13 -3.53 9.82
CA ALA A 234 33.07 -4.04 8.45
C ALA A 234 31.66 -4.58 8.11
N ARG A 235 31.08 -5.38 9.02
CA ARG A 235 29.71 -5.89 8.89
C ARG A 235 28.68 -4.75 8.82
N PHE A 236 28.83 -3.70 9.62
CA PHE A 236 27.95 -2.51 9.56
C PHE A 236 28.12 -1.72 8.26
N SER A 237 29.33 -1.63 7.70
CA SER A 237 29.60 -0.96 6.41
C SER A 237 28.93 -1.67 5.24
N GLN A 238 28.82 -3.00 5.29
CA GLN A 238 28.12 -3.79 4.27
C GLN A 238 26.61 -3.55 4.27
N ILE A 239 26.02 -3.13 5.41
CA ILE A 239 24.60 -2.77 5.52
C ILE A 239 24.36 -1.49 4.70
N GLY A 240 23.93 -1.65 3.44
CA GLY A 240 23.65 -0.55 2.51
C GLY A 240 24.30 -0.63 1.14
N SER A 241 25.20 -1.59 0.96
CA SER A 241 25.84 -1.87 -0.32
C SER A 241 25.10 -3.00 -1.06
N LYS A 242 25.23 -3.11 -2.38
CA LYS A 242 24.73 -4.32 -3.08
C LYS A 242 25.54 -5.52 -2.58
N ALA A 243 24.87 -6.57 -2.10
CA ALA A 243 25.55 -7.80 -1.71
C ALA A 243 26.15 -8.49 -2.94
N ASP A 244 27.43 -8.82 -2.85
CA ASP A 244 28.09 -9.76 -3.77
C ASP A 244 27.65 -11.18 -3.39
N LEU A 245 26.75 -11.76 -4.19
CA LEU A 245 26.20 -13.11 -3.98
C LEU A 245 27.02 -14.13 -4.76
N LYS A 246 27.52 -15.15 -4.06
CA LYS A 246 28.29 -16.24 -4.66
C LYS A 246 27.62 -17.57 -4.38
N GLU A 247 27.81 -18.54 -5.26
CA GLU A 247 27.34 -19.91 -5.04
C GLU A 247 28.13 -20.55 -3.89
N VAL A 248 27.49 -20.68 -2.73
CA VAL A 248 28.11 -21.22 -1.51
C VAL A 248 27.36 -22.47 -1.06
N LYS A 249 28.11 -23.47 -0.57
CA LYS A 249 27.55 -24.65 0.09
C LYS A 249 27.00 -24.24 1.47
N ILE A 250 25.69 -24.15 1.59
CA ILE A 250 25.04 -23.54 2.76
C ILE A 250 25.26 -24.35 4.04
N ASP A 251 25.37 -25.69 3.92
CA ASP A 251 25.66 -26.59 5.04
C ASP A 251 27.01 -26.28 5.69
N GLN A 252 28.03 -25.94 4.88
CA GLN A 252 29.35 -25.58 5.40
C GLN A 252 29.30 -24.30 6.22
N VAL A 253 28.60 -23.27 5.71
CA VAL A 253 28.44 -21.99 6.41
C VAL A 253 27.72 -22.18 7.75
N ILE A 254 26.64 -22.97 7.76
CA ILE A 254 25.91 -23.27 8.99
C ILE A 254 26.79 -24.03 9.98
N SER A 255 27.46 -25.11 9.54
CA SER A 255 28.32 -25.92 10.41
C SER A 255 29.49 -25.15 11.00
N GLU A 256 30.10 -24.22 10.27
CA GLU A 256 31.17 -23.38 10.82
C GLU A 256 30.70 -22.50 11.97
N VAL A 257 29.54 -21.86 11.82
CA VAL A 257 28.92 -21.07 12.89
C VAL A 257 28.54 -21.98 14.07
N VAL A 258 27.95 -23.15 13.81
CA VAL A 258 27.60 -24.12 14.86
C VAL A 258 28.82 -24.59 15.64
N ASN A 259 29.90 -24.97 14.95
CA ASN A 259 31.17 -25.37 15.54
C ASN A 259 31.79 -24.26 16.40
N TYR A 260 31.63 -23.00 16.00
CA TYR A 260 32.04 -21.86 16.81
C TYR A 260 31.27 -21.79 18.14
N PHE A 261 29.94 -21.95 18.11
CA PHE A 261 29.13 -21.94 19.33
C PHE A 261 29.41 -23.17 20.21
N GLN A 262 29.48 -24.37 19.62
CA GLN A 262 29.77 -25.62 20.34
C GLN A 262 31.05 -25.54 21.18
N ARG A 263 32.13 -24.98 20.62
CA ARG A 263 33.41 -24.79 21.33
C ARG A 263 33.32 -23.84 22.52
N ARG A 264 32.34 -22.94 22.55
CA ARG A 264 32.15 -21.94 23.61
C ARG A 264 31.07 -22.30 24.62
N LEU A 265 30.25 -23.32 24.34
CA LEU A 265 29.21 -23.80 25.26
C LEU A 265 29.72 -24.12 26.68
N PRO A 266 30.89 -24.76 26.88
CA PRO A 266 31.38 -25.06 28.24
C PRO A 266 31.55 -23.81 29.12
N GLN A 267 31.82 -22.66 28.51
CA GLN A 267 32.02 -21.38 29.21
C GLN A 267 30.70 -20.74 29.69
N TRP A 268 29.55 -21.25 29.24
CA TRP A 268 28.23 -20.70 29.58
C TRP A 268 27.52 -21.42 30.73
N GLY A 269 28.13 -22.47 31.31
CA GLY A 269 27.60 -23.14 32.49
C GLY A 269 26.28 -23.90 32.30
N LYS A 270 25.79 -24.04 31.07
CA LYS A 270 24.57 -24.78 30.72
C LYS A 270 24.91 -26.04 29.92
N LYS A 271 24.21 -27.15 30.18
CA LYS A 271 24.30 -28.35 29.33
C LYS A 271 23.44 -28.13 28.09
N VAL A 272 24.02 -27.56 27.05
CA VAL A 272 23.33 -27.31 25.78
C VAL A 272 23.74 -28.37 24.76
N ARG A 273 22.76 -29.06 24.18
CA ARG A 273 22.94 -29.97 23.04
C ARG A 273 22.59 -29.24 21.75
N ILE A 274 23.51 -29.21 20.80
CA ILE A 274 23.23 -28.70 19.44
C ILE A 274 23.19 -29.89 18.48
N VAL A 275 22.09 -30.02 17.74
CA VAL A 275 21.85 -31.13 16.79
C VAL A 275 21.73 -30.56 15.38
N GLU A 276 22.57 -31.04 14.45
CA GLU A 276 22.53 -30.69 13.03
C GLU A 276 21.89 -31.82 12.21
N GLU A 277 20.86 -31.50 11.43
CA GLU A 277 20.11 -32.44 10.58
C GLU A 277 20.02 -31.92 9.15
N TYR A 278 20.94 -32.34 8.28
CA TYR A 278 20.98 -31.88 6.89
C TYR A 278 20.46 -32.95 5.94
N ALA A 279 19.21 -32.80 5.52
CA ALA A 279 18.60 -33.69 4.52
C ALA A 279 19.13 -33.44 3.10
N ILE A 280 19.69 -32.24 2.85
CA ILE A 280 20.27 -31.83 1.57
C ILE A 280 21.55 -31.02 1.81
N ARG A 281 22.41 -30.89 0.78
CA ARG A 281 23.62 -30.03 0.80
C ARG A 281 23.72 -29.16 -0.47
N PRO A 282 22.81 -28.19 -0.64
CA PRO A 282 22.70 -27.38 -1.85
C PRO A 282 23.76 -26.28 -1.90
N ARG A 283 24.06 -25.83 -3.12
CA ARG A 283 24.68 -24.52 -3.36
C ARG A 283 23.58 -23.49 -3.59
N VAL A 284 23.73 -22.31 -2.98
CA VAL A 284 22.81 -21.20 -3.14
C VAL A 284 23.58 -19.89 -3.29
N PRO A 285 23.03 -18.89 -4.02
CA PRO A 285 23.62 -17.58 -4.13
C PRO A 285 23.50 -16.83 -2.80
N LEU A 286 24.61 -16.72 -2.07
CA LEU A 286 24.70 -16.11 -0.75
C LEU A 286 25.91 -15.16 -0.65
N ASN A 287 25.75 -14.07 0.10
CA ASN A 287 26.87 -13.37 0.69
C ASN A 287 27.19 -14.07 2.02
N ARG A 288 28.33 -14.76 2.06
CA ARG A 288 28.73 -15.61 3.19
C ARG A 288 28.77 -14.86 4.52
N GLU A 289 29.45 -13.71 4.57
CA GLU A 289 29.65 -12.96 5.82
C GLU A 289 28.33 -12.44 6.41
N LEU A 290 27.46 -11.88 5.56
CA LEU A 290 26.14 -11.44 5.97
C LEU A 290 25.29 -12.61 6.45
N PHE A 291 25.38 -13.76 5.77
CA PHE A 291 24.60 -14.95 6.13
C PHE A 291 25.09 -15.61 7.43
N GLU A 292 26.40 -15.69 7.66
CA GLU A 292 26.96 -16.11 8.95
C GLU A 292 26.41 -15.24 10.08
N TRP A 293 26.29 -13.93 9.85
CA TRP A 293 25.71 -13.02 10.83
C TRP A 293 24.22 -13.28 11.11
N VAL A 294 23.45 -13.74 10.12
CA VAL A 294 22.06 -14.19 10.32
C VAL A 294 22.05 -15.41 11.25
N ILE A 295 22.85 -16.44 10.96
CA ILE A 295 22.89 -17.67 11.74
C ILE A 295 23.38 -17.38 13.16
N GLU A 296 24.42 -16.56 13.34
CA GLU A 296 24.92 -16.12 14.64
C GLU A 296 23.82 -15.45 15.48
N ASN A 297 23.05 -14.54 14.89
CA ASN A 297 21.97 -13.84 15.58
C ASN A 297 20.85 -14.80 16.00
N LEU A 298 20.48 -15.74 15.14
CA LEU A 298 19.44 -16.73 15.44
C LEU A 298 19.90 -17.73 16.51
N MET A 299 21.14 -18.21 16.41
CA MET A 299 21.75 -19.08 17.43
C MET A 299 21.83 -18.40 18.79
N LYS A 300 22.30 -17.15 18.85
CA LYS A 300 22.36 -16.39 20.10
C LYS A 300 20.97 -16.19 20.71
N ASN A 301 19.98 -15.89 19.88
CA ASN A 301 18.60 -15.76 20.36
C ASN A 301 18.03 -17.09 20.89
N ALA A 302 18.31 -18.21 20.22
CA ALA A 302 17.95 -19.54 20.67
C ALA A 302 18.58 -19.87 22.03
N LEU A 303 19.89 -19.62 22.19
CA LEU A 303 20.63 -19.82 23.44
C LEU A 303 20.10 -18.96 24.60
N ASP A 304 19.82 -17.69 24.33
CA ASP A 304 19.27 -16.77 25.32
C ASP A 304 17.81 -17.11 25.71
N ALA A 305 17.11 -17.91 24.90
CA ALA A 305 15.77 -18.39 25.20
C ALA A 305 15.75 -19.63 26.10
N LEU A 306 16.87 -20.34 26.23
CA LEU A 306 17.00 -21.53 27.07
C LEU A 306 16.95 -21.14 28.55
N GLU A 307 15.87 -21.52 29.24
CA GLU A 307 15.68 -21.27 30.68
C GLU A 307 16.02 -22.49 31.55
N LYS A 308 16.06 -23.70 30.96
CA LYS A 308 16.34 -24.96 31.66
C LYS A 308 17.85 -25.24 31.77
N ASP A 309 18.22 -26.06 32.75
CA ASP A 309 19.61 -26.52 32.94
C ASP A 309 20.11 -27.37 31.76
N GLU A 310 19.19 -28.10 31.13
CA GLU A 310 19.41 -28.83 29.87
C GLU A 310 18.64 -28.15 28.73
N GLY A 311 19.39 -27.65 27.75
CA GLY A 311 18.85 -26.97 26.58
C GLY A 311 19.16 -27.73 25.30
N GLU A 312 18.28 -27.64 24.31
CA GLU A 312 18.49 -28.19 22.99
C GLU A 312 18.25 -27.15 21.91
N ILE A 313 19.17 -27.09 20.96
CA ILE A 313 19.02 -26.34 19.72
C ILE A 313 19.16 -27.31 18.56
N ARG A 314 18.16 -27.37 17.69
CA ARG A 314 18.15 -28.21 16.49
C ARG A 314 18.18 -27.35 15.24
N ILE A 315 19.06 -27.70 14.30
CA ILE A 315 19.23 -27.00 13.04
C ILE A 315 18.97 -27.98 11.92
N ALA A 316 17.89 -27.75 11.17
CA ALA A 316 17.49 -28.63 10.08
C ALA A 316 17.58 -27.89 8.73
N LEU A 317 18.19 -28.54 7.74
CA LEU A 317 18.29 -28.05 6.36
C LEU A 317 17.55 -28.99 5.42
N GLY A 318 16.59 -28.48 4.66
CA GLY A 318 15.75 -29.28 3.76
C GLY A 318 15.30 -28.54 2.51
N ALA A 319 14.73 -29.29 1.56
CA ALA A 319 14.10 -28.74 0.36
C ALA A 319 12.60 -28.51 0.60
N SER A 320 12.07 -27.40 0.08
CA SER A 320 10.63 -27.16 0.07
C SER A 320 9.94 -28.11 -0.90
N LYS A 321 8.86 -28.78 -0.46
CA LYS A 321 8.06 -29.68 -1.30
C LYS A 321 7.18 -28.95 -2.33
N ASN A 322 7.10 -27.62 -2.27
CA ASN A 322 6.08 -26.83 -2.99
C ASN A 322 6.48 -26.41 -4.42
N GLY A 323 7.24 -27.23 -5.17
CA GLY A 323 7.54 -27.03 -6.60
C GLY A 323 8.46 -25.83 -6.96
N LYS A 324 8.76 -24.95 -6.01
CA LYS A 324 9.82 -23.94 -6.14
C LYS A 324 11.10 -24.54 -5.59
N HIS A 325 12.20 -24.48 -6.34
CA HIS A 325 13.55 -24.93 -5.97
C HIS A 325 14.10 -24.08 -4.81
N ARG A 326 13.43 -24.12 -3.66
CA ARG A 326 13.72 -23.33 -2.47
C ARG A 326 14.16 -24.24 -1.35
N VAL A 327 15.14 -23.79 -0.60
CA VAL A 327 15.68 -24.50 0.55
C VAL A 327 15.18 -23.82 1.82
N PHE A 328 15.01 -24.58 2.89
CA PHE A 328 14.67 -24.02 4.19
C PHE A 328 15.70 -24.42 5.23
N ILE A 329 15.93 -23.50 6.17
CA ILE A 329 16.71 -23.73 7.38
C ILE A 329 15.80 -23.47 8.56
N ASP A 330 15.60 -24.48 9.40
CA ASP A 330 14.88 -24.37 10.65
C ASP A 330 15.87 -24.38 11.82
N ILE A 331 15.87 -23.33 12.62
CA ILE A 331 16.61 -23.24 13.88
C ILE A 331 15.58 -23.30 15.01
N SER A 332 15.56 -24.40 15.75
CA SER A 332 14.59 -24.69 16.81
C SER A 332 15.25 -24.71 18.16
N ASP A 333 14.72 -23.98 19.14
CA ASP A 333 15.07 -24.08 20.55
C ASP A 333 13.93 -24.70 21.36
N ASN A 334 14.27 -25.32 22.50
CA ASN A 334 13.30 -25.79 23.50
C ASN A 334 13.13 -24.81 24.68
N GLY A 335 13.33 -23.51 24.42
CA GLY A 335 13.33 -22.45 25.42
C GLY A 335 11.93 -21.93 25.77
N ARG A 336 11.89 -20.67 26.24
CA ARG A 336 10.68 -20.03 26.76
C ARG A 336 9.56 -19.80 25.72
N GLY A 337 9.89 -19.82 24.43
CA GLY A 337 8.95 -19.52 23.35
C GLY A 337 8.50 -18.06 23.27
N ILE A 338 7.65 -17.76 22.29
CA ILE A 338 7.08 -16.42 22.00
C ILE A 338 5.55 -16.47 22.04
N GLU A 339 4.94 -15.57 22.82
CA GLU A 339 3.49 -15.34 22.86
C GLU A 339 2.93 -14.93 21.49
N SER A 340 1.73 -15.43 21.15
CA SER A 340 1.07 -15.19 19.85
C SER A 340 0.95 -13.71 19.51
N LYS A 341 0.59 -12.86 20.48
CA LYS A 341 0.45 -11.40 20.32
C LYS A 341 1.77 -10.71 19.94
N LYS A 342 2.91 -11.25 20.38
CA LYS A 342 4.25 -10.66 20.22
C LYS A 342 4.94 -11.08 18.92
N ARG A 343 4.48 -12.14 18.25
CA ARG A 343 5.14 -12.73 17.05
C ARG A 343 5.36 -11.75 15.90
N LYS A 344 4.50 -10.74 15.72
CA LYS A 344 4.70 -9.71 14.68
C LYS A 344 5.71 -8.64 15.11
N ASP A 345 5.83 -8.39 16.40
CA ASP A 345 6.62 -7.32 16.96
C ASP A 345 8.09 -7.71 17.16
N VAL A 346 8.40 -9.01 17.32
CA VAL A 346 9.79 -9.47 17.50
C VAL A 346 10.73 -9.10 16.35
N PHE A 347 10.19 -8.87 15.15
CA PHE A 347 10.95 -8.43 13.98
C PHE A 347 11.03 -6.90 13.84
N LYS A 348 10.36 -6.13 14.70
CA LYS A 348 10.43 -4.67 14.66
C LYS A 348 11.77 -4.20 15.23
N PRO A 349 12.45 -3.24 14.58
CA PRO A 349 13.68 -2.66 15.12
C PRO A 349 13.45 -2.09 16.52
N GLY A 350 14.40 -2.35 17.42
CA GLY A 350 14.35 -1.86 18.81
C GLY A 350 13.51 -2.73 19.76
N TYR A 351 12.81 -3.75 19.25
CA TYR A 351 12.05 -4.66 20.08
C TYR A 351 13.00 -5.60 20.83
N SER A 352 12.97 -5.56 22.16
CA SER A 352 13.76 -6.43 23.03
C SER A 352 13.01 -6.72 24.31
N THR A 353 13.08 -7.97 24.79
CA THR A 353 12.62 -8.37 26.12
C THR A 353 13.76 -8.37 27.15
N LYS A 354 15.00 -8.09 26.72
CA LYS A 354 16.19 -8.10 27.58
C LYS A 354 16.39 -6.73 28.24
N LYS A 355 16.83 -6.72 29.50
CA LYS A 355 17.22 -5.50 30.23
C LYS A 355 18.40 -4.75 29.59
N ARG A 356 19.28 -5.48 28.88
CA ARG A 356 20.42 -4.94 28.12
C ARG A 356 20.39 -5.52 26.70
N GLY A 357 20.42 -4.66 25.69
CA GLY A 357 20.42 -5.05 24.28
C GLY A 357 19.54 -4.15 23.43
N TRP A 358 20.03 -3.78 22.25
CA TRP A 358 19.43 -2.78 21.38
C TRP A 358 18.17 -3.27 20.61
N GLY A 359 17.82 -4.56 20.69
CA GLY A 359 16.64 -5.10 19.99
C GLY A 359 16.77 -5.13 18.47
N LEU A 360 17.99 -5.29 17.95
CA LEU A 360 18.30 -5.15 16.52
C LEU A 360 18.57 -6.46 15.79
N GLY A 361 18.94 -7.52 16.53
CA GLY A 361 19.45 -8.76 15.93
C GLY A 361 18.45 -9.43 14.99
N LEU A 362 17.17 -9.53 15.39
CA LEU A 362 16.17 -10.22 14.58
C LEU A 362 15.67 -9.38 13.40
N SER A 363 15.54 -8.06 13.58
CA SER A 363 15.22 -7.14 12.49
C SER A 363 16.32 -7.12 11.43
N LEU A 364 17.59 -7.16 11.86
CA LEU A 364 18.75 -7.22 10.96
C LEU A 364 18.82 -8.56 10.22
N ALA A 365 18.68 -9.68 10.94
CA ALA A 365 18.66 -11.00 10.34
C ALA A 365 17.56 -11.12 9.27
N LYS A 366 16.36 -10.60 9.56
CA LYS A 366 15.25 -10.57 8.60
C LYS A 366 15.64 -9.77 7.35
N ARG A 367 16.22 -8.59 7.55
CA ARG A 367 16.65 -7.71 6.47
C ARG A 367 17.72 -8.36 5.59
N ILE A 368 18.73 -8.97 6.19
CA ILE A 368 19.79 -9.66 5.44
C ILE A 368 19.17 -10.75 4.56
N VAL A 369 18.25 -11.55 5.09
CA VAL A 369 17.59 -12.62 4.34
C VAL A 369 16.68 -12.08 3.24
N GLU A 370 15.85 -11.09 3.54
CA GLU A 370 14.83 -10.59 2.60
C GLU A 370 15.42 -9.64 1.54
N ASP A 371 16.19 -8.62 1.95
CA ASP A 371 16.66 -7.55 1.07
C ASP A 371 17.88 -7.98 0.23
N TYR A 372 18.82 -8.72 0.83
CA TYR A 372 20.10 -9.05 0.18
C TYR A 372 20.07 -10.41 -0.53
N HIS A 373 19.29 -11.36 -0.02
CA HIS A 373 19.27 -12.73 -0.52
C HIS A 373 17.94 -13.12 -1.20
N GLY A 374 16.94 -12.23 -1.22
CA GLY A 374 15.63 -12.51 -1.84
C GLY A 374 14.82 -13.62 -1.14
N GLY A 375 15.21 -13.97 0.09
CA GLY A 375 14.62 -15.02 0.90
C GLY A 375 13.48 -14.53 1.78
N LYS A 376 13.18 -15.31 2.82
CA LYS A 376 12.21 -14.95 3.86
C LYS A 376 12.63 -15.49 5.22
N LEU A 377 12.58 -14.67 6.26
CA LEU A 377 12.73 -15.09 7.66
C LEU A 377 11.38 -15.03 8.38
N SER A 378 10.98 -16.13 9.03
CA SER A 378 9.69 -16.23 9.71
C SER A 378 9.74 -17.12 10.94
N ILE A 379 8.72 -17.02 11.80
CA ILE A 379 8.50 -18.00 12.88
C ILE A 379 7.66 -19.13 12.29
N LYS A 380 8.21 -20.33 12.22
CA LYS A 380 7.48 -21.53 11.76
C LYS A 380 6.51 -22.00 12.85
N GLU A 381 7.01 -22.14 14.07
CA GLU A 381 6.22 -22.52 15.24
C GLU A 381 6.83 -21.86 16.49
N SER A 382 5.99 -21.57 17.48
CA SER A 382 6.44 -21.07 18.77
C SER A 382 5.34 -21.21 19.80
N ARG A 383 5.61 -21.83 20.94
CA ARG A 383 4.64 -21.91 22.05
C ARG A 383 5.31 -21.53 23.36
N PRO A 384 4.66 -20.70 24.21
CA PRO A 384 5.19 -20.40 25.53
C PRO A 384 5.55 -21.69 26.30
N GLY A 385 6.77 -21.77 26.82
CA GLY A 385 7.31 -22.91 27.56
C GLY A 385 7.73 -24.13 26.73
N ALA A 386 7.46 -24.17 25.42
CA ALA A 386 7.85 -25.28 24.55
C ALA A 386 8.98 -24.94 23.56
N GLY A 387 9.25 -23.66 23.34
CA GLY A 387 10.33 -23.18 22.46
C GLY A 387 9.85 -22.47 21.19
N THR A 388 10.81 -22.18 20.32
CA THR A 388 10.61 -21.44 19.06
C THR A 388 11.34 -22.12 17.91
N THR A 389 10.71 -22.18 16.74
CA THR A 389 11.36 -22.54 15.48
C THR A 389 11.35 -21.34 14.53
N MET A 390 12.55 -20.84 14.24
CA MET A 390 12.79 -19.81 13.24
C MET A 390 13.09 -20.48 11.90
N ARG A 391 12.42 -20.03 10.83
CA ARG A 391 12.59 -20.56 9.47
C ARG A 391 13.13 -19.49 8.53
N ILE A 392 14.26 -19.78 7.93
CA ILE A 392 14.78 -19.10 6.74
C ILE A 392 14.32 -19.90 5.51
N THR A 393 13.89 -19.21 4.46
CA THR A 393 13.66 -19.80 3.14
C THR A 393 14.45 -19.00 2.12
N LEU A 394 15.26 -19.67 1.31
CA LEU A 394 15.99 -19.09 0.18
C LEU A 394 15.35 -19.64 -1.10
#